data_AF-A0A9E5HHA6-F1
#
_entry.id   AF-A0A9E5HHA6-F1
#
_cell.length_a   1.000
_cell.length_b   1.000
_cell.length_c   1.000
_cell.angle_alpha   90.00
_cell.angle_beta   90.00
_cell.angle_gamma   90.00
#
_symmetry.space_group_name_H-M   'P 1'
#
loop_
_entity.id
_entity.type
_entity.pdbx_description
1 polymer ?
#
loop_
_entity_poly.entity_id
_entity_poly.type
_entity_poly.pdbx_seq_one_letter_code
_entity_poly.pdbx_strand_id
1 'polypeptide(L)'
;LVQSYPAIVDYLRYCGAAFLLVYGLRAFLSAKRGGSAMERGEDENDLWISIVICLMLTWLNPHVYLDTVVLVGSLAAQSADPWVFGTGAISASFVFFFSLGYGARFLSSVFQNPRAWQILDFVIALVMWSIAYGLLFRM
;
A
#
# COMPACT_ATOMS: atom_id res chain seq x y z
N LEU A 1 18.84 -14.39 -12.63
CA LEU A 1 19.54 -13.12 -12.33
C LEU A 1 19.61 -12.78 -10.83
N VAL A 2 18.57 -13.04 -10.01
CA VAL A 2 18.61 -12.73 -8.55
C VAL A 2 19.60 -13.60 -7.75
N GLN A 3 19.90 -14.82 -8.20
CA GLN A 3 20.91 -15.69 -7.55
C GLN A 3 22.37 -15.26 -7.77
N SER A 4 22.62 -14.23 -8.58
CA SER A 4 23.97 -13.80 -8.95
C SER A 4 24.54 -12.69 -8.05
N TYR A 5 23.71 -12.05 -7.21
CA TYR A 5 24.12 -10.96 -6.31
C TYR A 5 23.53 -11.11 -4.88
N PRO A 6 23.94 -12.14 -4.11
CA PRO A 6 23.43 -12.37 -2.76
C PRO A 6 23.69 -11.19 -1.80
N ALA A 7 24.81 -10.48 -1.96
CA ALA A 7 25.15 -9.33 -1.12
C ALA A 7 24.18 -8.14 -1.26
N ILE A 8 23.60 -7.92 -2.46
CA ILE A 8 22.61 -6.85 -2.68
C ILE A 8 21.29 -7.22 -2.01
N VAL A 9 20.91 -8.50 -2.05
CA VAL A 9 19.71 -9.01 -1.39
C VAL A 9 19.82 -8.86 0.12
N ASP A 10 20.97 -9.18 0.73
CA ASP A 10 21.19 -9.00 2.16
C ASP A 10 21.20 -7.52 2.58
N TYR A 11 21.83 -6.64 1.80
CA TYR A 11 21.81 -5.20 2.10
C TYR A 11 20.40 -4.62 2.00
N LEU A 12 19.63 -4.98 0.96
CA LEU A 12 18.22 -4.60 0.82
C LEU A 12 17.39 -5.14 1.99
N ARG A 13 17.69 -6.35 2.46
CA ARG A 13 16.99 -7.00 3.57
C ARG A 13 17.22 -6.27 4.89
N TYR A 14 18.45 -5.93 5.24
CA TYR A 14 18.75 -5.16 6.44
C TYR A 14 18.20 -3.73 6.36
N CYS A 15 18.32 -3.05 5.20
CA CYS A 15 17.71 -1.75 4.98
C CYS A 15 16.18 -1.81 5.07
N GLY A 16 15.55 -2.83 4.47
CA GLY A 16 14.10 -3.03 4.52
C GLY A 16 13.60 -3.33 5.92
N ALA A 17 14.29 -4.20 6.68
CA ALA A 17 13.96 -4.47 8.07
C ALA A 17 14.11 -3.22 8.95
N ALA A 18 15.19 -2.44 8.78
CA ALA A 18 15.37 -1.18 9.50
C ALA A 18 14.27 -0.15 9.16
N PHE A 19 13.90 -0.03 7.88
CA PHE A 19 12.83 0.85 7.44
C PHE A 19 11.48 0.44 8.03
N LEU A 20 11.14 -0.86 8.00
CA LEU A 20 9.90 -1.39 8.58
C LEU A 20 9.85 -1.22 10.10
N LEU A 21 10.98 -1.39 10.80
CA LEU A 21 11.07 -1.15 12.24
C LEU A 21 10.82 0.33 12.57
N VAL A 22 11.47 1.25 11.86
CA VAL A 22 11.26 2.70 12.05
C VAL A 22 9.83 3.10 11.74
N TYR A 23 9.24 2.55 10.67
CA TYR A 23 7.87 2.85 10.29
C TYR A 23 6.86 2.29 11.30
N GLY A 24 7.04 1.04 11.75
CA GLY A 24 6.24 0.44 12.82
C GLY A 24 6.36 1.22 14.14
N LEU A 25 7.56 1.71 14.48
CA LEU A 25 7.76 2.57 15.65
C LEU A 25 7.03 3.92 15.49
N ARG A 26 7.07 4.52 14.29
CA ARG A 26 6.34 5.77 13.99
C ARG A 26 4.82 5.57 14.07
N ALA A 27 4.29 4.47 13.54
CA ALA A 27 2.88 4.11 13.65
C ALA A 27 2.45 3.80 15.09
N PHE A 28 3.32 3.17 15.89
CA PHE A 28 3.06 2.97 17.31
C PHE A 28 3.09 4.28 18.10
N LEU A 29 4.00 5.19 17.76
CA LEU A 29 4.08 6.54 18.34
C LEU A 29 2.90 7.42 17.92
N SER A 30 2.39 7.30 16.69
CA SER A 30 1.16 7.98 16.24
C SER A 30 -0.08 7.46 16.96
N ALA A 31 -0.18 6.13 17.13
CA ALA A 31 -1.24 5.51 17.91
C ALA A 31 -1.23 5.99 19.38
N LYS A 32 -0.03 6.11 19.99
CA LYS A 32 0.13 6.60 21.36
C LYS A 32 -0.09 8.09 21.55
N ARG A 33 0.20 8.92 20.54
CA ARG A 33 -0.05 10.37 20.61
C ARG A 33 -1.52 10.74 20.61
N GLY A 34 -2.42 9.77 20.36
CA GLY A 34 -3.85 10.04 20.30
C GLY A 34 -4.10 11.00 19.17
N GLY A 35 -4.14 10.46 17.94
CA GLY A 35 -4.22 11.21 16.70
C GLY A 35 -4.94 12.52 16.93
N SER A 36 -4.21 13.63 16.75
CA SER A 36 -4.78 14.97 16.64
C SER A 36 -6.02 14.78 15.80
N ALA A 37 -7.18 14.82 16.47
CA ALA A 37 -8.47 14.66 15.83
C ALA A 37 -8.39 15.59 14.64
N MET A 38 -8.42 15.02 13.43
CA MET A 38 -8.15 15.69 12.17
C MET A 38 -8.61 17.14 12.28
N GLU A 39 -7.70 18.04 12.67
CA GLU A 39 -7.95 19.47 12.63
C GLU A 39 -7.85 19.68 11.14
N ARG A 40 -9.01 19.50 10.50
CA ARG A 40 -9.25 19.85 9.12
C ARG A 40 -8.87 21.32 9.06
N GLY A 41 -7.63 21.58 8.68
CA GLY A 41 -7.19 22.89 8.27
C GLY A 41 -8.17 23.30 7.18
N GLU A 42 -8.92 24.36 7.43
CA GLU A 42 -9.80 25.01 6.47
C GLU A 42 -8.97 25.70 5.39
N ASP A 43 -7.99 25.00 4.82
CA ASP A 43 -7.17 25.51 3.73
C ASP A 43 -7.77 25.02 2.42
N GLU A 44 -8.43 25.93 1.74
CA GLU A 44 -9.15 25.81 0.46
C GLU A 44 -8.33 25.22 -0.72
N ASN A 45 -7.07 24.82 -0.49
CA ASN A 45 -6.12 24.33 -1.50
C ASN A 45 -5.82 22.81 -1.40
N ASP A 46 -6.51 22.09 -0.51
CA ASP A 46 -6.22 20.69 -0.17
C ASP A 46 -6.51 19.69 -1.32
N LEU A 47 -7.41 20.04 -2.24
CA LEU A 47 -7.78 19.19 -3.37
C LEU A 47 -6.63 19.04 -4.38
N TRP A 48 -5.98 20.16 -4.75
CA TRP A 48 -4.86 20.12 -5.69
C TRP A 48 -3.65 19.39 -5.10
N ILE A 49 -3.38 19.60 -3.81
CA ILE A 49 -2.30 18.91 -3.10
C ILE A 49 -2.59 17.41 -3.04
N SER A 50 -3.82 17.01 -2.70
CA SER A 50 -4.24 15.61 -2.69
C SER A 50 -4.14 14.95 -4.05
N ILE A 51 -4.55 15.65 -5.12
CA ILE A 51 -4.43 15.18 -6.51
C ILE A 51 -2.97 14.99 -6.88
N VAL A 52 -2.10 15.96 -6.59
CA VAL A 52 -0.66 15.88 -6.88
C VAL A 52 0.00 14.75 -6.10
N ILE A 53 -0.31 14.58 -4.81
CA ILE A 53 0.20 13.46 -4.01
C ILE A 53 -0.28 12.13 -4.59
N CYS A 54 -1.54 12.03 -4.99
CA CYS A 54 -2.10 10.81 -5.58
C CYS A 54 -1.45 10.49 -6.94
N LEU A 55 -1.23 11.51 -7.78
CA LEU A 55 -0.49 11.40 -9.04
C LEU A 55 0.95 10.99 -8.80
N MET A 56 1.64 11.62 -7.86
CA MET A 56 3.01 11.23 -7.47
C MET A 56 3.03 9.79 -6.98
N LEU A 57 2.13 9.36 -6.10
CA LEU A 57 2.09 7.97 -5.63
C LEU A 57 1.76 6.97 -6.74
N THR A 58 1.01 7.38 -7.77
CA THR A 58 0.66 6.49 -8.88
C THR A 58 1.75 6.42 -9.94
N TRP A 59 2.36 7.56 -10.30
CA TRP A 59 3.38 7.66 -11.36
C TRP A 59 4.82 7.54 -10.87
N LEU A 60 5.12 8.03 -9.66
CA LEU A 60 6.45 7.93 -9.06
C LEU A 60 6.69 6.55 -8.41
N ASN A 61 5.67 5.69 -8.38
CA ASN A 61 5.80 4.35 -7.85
C ASN A 61 6.13 3.35 -8.97
N PRO A 62 7.42 3.02 -9.21
CA PRO A 62 7.82 2.07 -10.26
C PRO A 62 7.21 0.68 -10.07
N HIS A 63 6.78 0.34 -8.84
CA HIS A 63 6.17 -0.94 -8.52
C HIS A 63 4.80 -1.13 -9.19
N VAL A 64 4.02 -0.06 -9.34
CA VAL A 64 2.70 -0.13 -10.00
C VAL A 64 2.83 -0.55 -11.46
N TYR A 65 3.88 -0.08 -12.14
CA TYR A 65 4.16 -0.45 -13.53
C TYR A 65 4.57 -1.92 -13.66
N LEU A 66 5.34 -2.44 -12.69
CA LEU A 66 5.70 -3.86 -12.66
C LEU A 66 4.46 -4.75 -12.47
N ASP A 67 3.53 -4.34 -11.62
CA ASP A 67 2.34 -5.12 -11.33
C ASP A 67 1.31 -5.06 -12.48
N THR A 68 1.09 -3.88 -13.05
CA THR A 68 0.02 -3.66 -14.06
C THR A 68 0.48 -3.87 -15.50
N VAL A 69 1.72 -3.52 -15.85
CA VAL A 69 2.20 -3.62 -17.24
C VAL A 69 2.99 -4.91 -17.44
N VAL A 70 3.87 -5.26 -16.50
CA VAL A 70 4.76 -6.42 -16.66
C VAL A 70 4.04 -7.71 -16.27
N LEU A 71 3.47 -7.81 -15.06
CA LEU A 71 2.78 -9.02 -14.62
C LEU A 71 1.48 -9.26 -15.40
N VAL A 72 0.52 -8.32 -15.37
CA VAL A 72 -0.74 -8.48 -16.12
C VAL A 72 -0.49 -8.56 -17.63
N GLY A 73 0.46 -7.80 -18.18
CA GLY A 73 0.83 -7.90 -19.59
C GLY A 73 1.43 -9.26 -19.98
N SER A 74 2.27 -9.85 -19.12
CA SER A 74 2.81 -11.21 -19.34
C SER A 74 1.75 -12.30 -19.25
N LEU A 75 0.74 -12.13 -18.39
CA LEU A 75 -0.41 -13.02 -18.27
C LEU A 75 -1.36 -12.88 -19.47
N ALA A 76 -1.59 -11.65 -19.92
CA ALA A 76 -2.37 -11.37 -21.13
C ALA A 76 -1.70 -11.96 -22.38
N ALA A 77 -0.38 -11.85 -22.52
CA ALA A 77 0.38 -12.38 -23.66
C ALA A 77 0.43 -13.92 -23.72
N GLN A 78 0.31 -14.60 -22.57
CA GLN A 78 0.22 -16.07 -22.50
C GLN A 78 -1.21 -16.60 -22.67
N SER A 79 -2.21 -15.72 -22.76
CA SER A 79 -3.61 -16.12 -22.87
C SER A 79 -3.94 -16.53 -24.32
N ALA A 80 -4.56 -17.70 -24.49
CA ALA A 80 -4.97 -18.19 -25.81
C ALA A 80 -6.03 -17.30 -26.50
N ASP A 81 -6.80 -16.53 -25.71
CA ASP A 81 -7.78 -15.56 -26.19
C ASP A 81 -7.63 -14.21 -25.44
N PRO A 82 -6.86 -13.25 -25.99
CA PRO A 82 -6.56 -11.98 -25.33
C PRO A 82 -7.81 -11.12 -25.03
N TRP A 83 -8.87 -11.27 -25.81
CA TRP A 83 -10.11 -10.50 -25.64
C TRP A 83 -10.91 -10.96 -24.41
N VAL A 84 -10.96 -12.27 -24.16
CA VAL A 84 -11.63 -12.84 -22.98
C VAL A 84 -10.83 -12.51 -21.71
N PHE A 85 -9.50 -12.58 -21.77
CA PHE A 85 -8.64 -12.17 -20.65
C PHE A 85 -8.79 -10.68 -20.34
N GLY A 86 -8.80 -9.81 -21.36
CA GLY A 86 -8.96 -8.37 -21.19
C GLY A 86 -10.30 -8.00 -20.55
N THR A 87 -11.41 -8.60 -21.02
CA THR A 87 -12.74 -8.37 -20.43
C THR A 87 -12.86 -8.90 -19.00
N GLY A 88 -12.26 -10.05 -18.69
CA GLY A 88 -12.14 -10.57 -17.33
C GLY A 88 -11.33 -9.65 -16.41
N ALA A 89 -10.18 -9.16 -16.88
CA ALA A 89 -9.35 -8.22 -16.12
C ALA A 89 -10.09 -6.90 -15.85
N ILE A 90 -10.75 -6.32 -16.87
CA ILE A 90 -11.53 -5.08 -16.71
C ILE A 90 -12.67 -5.27 -15.72
N SER A 91 -13.44 -6.35 -15.81
CA SER A 91 -14.55 -6.61 -14.90
C SER A 91 -14.07 -6.86 -13.47
N ALA A 92 -13.00 -7.63 -13.28
CA ALA A 92 -12.37 -7.85 -11.97
C ALA A 92 -11.86 -6.54 -11.35
N SER A 93 -11.19 -5.69 -12.14
CA SER A 93 -10.76 -4.37 -11.69
C SER A 93 -11.95 -3.49 -11.33
N PHE A 94 -13.04 -3.49 -12.12
CA PHE A 94 -14.26 -2.75 -11.81
C PHE A 94 -14.85 -3.16 -10.47
N VAL A 95 -15.03 -4.46 -10.23
CA VAL A 95 -15.56 -4.99 -8.97
C VAL A 95 -14.63 -4.65 -7.81
N PHE A 96 -13.32 -4.80 -8.00
CA PHE A 96 -12.32 -4.49 -6.98
C PHE A 96 -12.32 -3.00 -6.59
N PHE A 97 -12.27 -2.09 -7.56
CA PHE A 97 -12.30 -0.65 -7.30
C PHE A 97 -13.62 -0.19 -6.70
N PHE A 98 -14.76 -0.71 -7.16
CA PHE A 98 -16.06 -0.42 -6.53
C PHE A 98 -16.11 -0.93 -5.09
N SER A 99 -15.59 -2.13 -4.83
CA SER A 99 -15.50 -2.70 -3.48
C SER A 99 -14.63 -1.82 -2.58
N LEU A 100 -13.47 -1.33 -3.06
CA LEU A 100 -12.62 -0.40 -2.31
C LEU A 100 -13.29 0.95 -2.08
N GLY A 101 -13.93 1.55 -3.09
CA GLY A 101 -14.60 2.85 -2.96
C GLY A 101 -15.76 2.80 -1.98
N TYR A 102 -16.59 1.75 -2.06
CA TYR A 102 -17.71 1.56 -1.13
C TYR A 102 -17.22 1.17 0.27
N GLY A 103 -16.19 0.34 0.37
CA GLY A 103 -15.50 -0.01 1.61
C GLY A 103 -14.87 1.20 2.30
N ALA A 104 -14.24 2.10 1.54
CA ALA A 104 -13.68 3.36 2.04
C ALA A 104 -14.77 4.29 2.57
N ARG A 105 -15.94 4.36 1.92
CA ARG A 105 -17.08 5.12 2.42
C ARG A 105 -17.61 4.56 3.74
N PHE A 106 -17.66 3.24 3.88
CA PHE A 106 -18.03 2.58 5.15
C PHE A 106 -17.00 2.85 6.25
N LEU A 107 -15.71 2.75 5.92
CA LEU A 107 -14.61 3.06 6.85
C LEU A 107 -14.56 4.55 7.22
N SER A 108 -14.97 5.46 6.34
CA SER A 108 -15.02 6.90 6.62
C SER A 108 -15.89 7.22 7.84
N SER A 109 -17.01 6.51 8.02
CA SER A 109 -17.83 6.64 9.23
C SER A 109 -17.13 6.10 10.48
N VAL A 110 -16.30 5.06 10.33
CA VAL A 110 -15.52 4.46 11.43
C VAL A 110 -14.33 5.36 11.81
N PHE A 111 -13.72 6.05 10.85
CA PHE A 111 -12.61 7.00 11.04
C PHE A 111 -13.00 8.31 11.74
N GLN A 112 -14.30 8.58 11.96
CA GLN A 112 -14.74 9.69 12.81
C GLN A 112 -14.36 9.46 14.28
N ASN A 113 -14.14 8.20 14.69
CA ASN A 113 -13.66 7.88 16.04
C ASN A 113 -12.12 7.84 16.08
N PRO A 114 -11.46 8.61 16.95
CA PRO A 114 -9.99 8.61 17.07
C PRO A 114 -9.43 7.24 17.47
N ARG A 115 -10.21 6.40 18.15
CA ARG A 115 -9.84 5.01 18.48
C ARG A 115 -9.72 4.11 17.25
N ALA A 116 -10.49 4.35 16.19
CA ALA A 116 -10.40 3.56 14.96
C ALA A 116 -9.09 3.81 14.22
N TRP A 117 -8.64 5.06 14.19
CA TRP A 117 -7.32 5.44 13.67
C TRP A 117 -6.19 4.74 14.45
N GLN A 118 -6.29 4.71 15.78
CA GLN A 118 -5.30 4.01 16.61
C GLN A 118 -5.27 2.49 16.35
N ILE A 119 -6.43 1.86 16.19
CA ILE A 119 -6.52 0.41 15.89
C ILE A 119 -5.94 0.13 14.51
N LEU A 120 -6.23 0.97 13.51
CA LEU A 120 -5.66 0.81 12.18
C LEU A 120 -4.14 0.95 12.21
N ASP A 121 -3.61 2.01 12.83
CA ASP A 121 -2.17 2.22 12.98
C ASP A 121 -1.50 1.04 13.71
N PHE A 122 -2.17 0.48 14.73
CA PHE A 122 -1.68 -0.70 15.44
C PHE A 122 -1.67 -1.95 14.57
N VAL A 123 -2.72 -2.19 13.78
CA VAL A 123 -2.77 -3.31 12.84
C VAL A 123 -1.68 -3.16 11.77
N ILE A 124 -1.48 -1.95 11.23
CA ILE A 124 -0.41 -1.67 10.26
C ILE A 124 0.97 -1.96 10.89
N ALA A 125 1.21 -1.48 12.11
CA ALA A 125 2.45 -1.76 12.83
C ALA A 125 2.67 -3.27 13.02
N LEU A 126 1.63 -4.01 13.40
CA LEU A 126 1.69 -5.46 13.58
C LEU A 126 1.98 -6.20 12.27
N VAL A 127 1.33 -5.81 11.17
CA VAL A 127 1.59 -6.36 9.84
C VAL A 127 3.02 -6.07 9.40
N MET A 128 3.49 -4.82 9.55
CA MET A 128 4.87 -4.45 9.20
C MET A 128 5.91 -5.19 10.04
N TRP A 129 5.68 -5.34 11.35
CA TRP A 129 6.54 -6.16 12.19
C TRP A 129 6.50 -7.63 11.79
N SER A 130 5.32 -8.18 11.48
CA SER A 130 5.19 -9.56 10.99
C SER A 130 5.97 -9.79 9.70
N ILE A 131 5.92 -8.85 8.75
CA ILE A 131 6.71 -8.90 7.52
C ILE A 131 8.21 -8.79 7.84
N ALA A 132 8.62 -7.88 8.70
CA ALA A 132 10.02 -7.74 9.11
C ALA A 132 10.55 -9.00 9.80
N TYR A 133 9.75 -9.61 10.68
CA TYR A 133 10.04 -10.91 11.28
C TYR A 133 10.11 -12.00 10.21
N GLY A 134 9.18 -12.05 9.27
CA GLY A 134 9.22 -12.99 8.14
C GLY A 134 10.49 -12.83 7.31
N LEU A 135 10.92 -11.58 7.06
CA LEU A 135 12.17 -11.28 6.36
C LEU A 135 13.41 -11.71 7.17
N LEU A 136 13.38 -11.59 8.49
CA LEU A 136 14.50 -11.96 9.36
C LEU A 136 14.56 -13.47 9.65
N PHE A 137 13.41 -14.14 9.79
CA PHE A 137 13.31 -15.53 10.23
C PHE A 137 13.10 -16.54 9.10
N ARG A 138 12.49 -16.16 7.98
CA ARG A 138 12.21 -17.08 6.87
C ARG A 138 13.33 -16.99 5.82
N MET A 139 14.43 -17.67 6.13
CA MET A 139 15.30 -18.34 5.16
C MET A 139 15.23 -19.84 5.45
#